data_AF-A0AAN8F9Z0-F1
#
_entry.id   AF-A0AAN8F9Z0-F1
#
_cell.length_a   1.000
_cell.length_b   1.000
_cell.length_c   1.000
_cell.angle_alpha   90.00
_cell.angle_beta   90.00
_cell.angle_gamma   90.00
#
_symmetry.space_group_name_H-M   'P 1'
#
loop_
_entity.id
_entity.type
_entity.pdbx_description
1 polymer ?
#
loop_
_entity_poly.entity_id
_entity_poly.type
_entity_poly.pdbx_seq_one_letter_code
_entity_poly.pdbx_strand_id
1 'polypeptide(L)'
;MRSLLVTVAVIGFLAVPSTAQTPKAKFDSKVKALGVTFYTVAEIGKLTDCIDDSFYNLATMDEIKKKAISCALDSTVASKYLTLMKLLSNMDGCLKPEGQTTMKLLDKVTPAAFTVLQNVYNKVIADIKTAKNAGKAKAEVFDIGYTSMAGQVTKPLMENLCTKLVPLITKLEWNCFLTHSKSLIDFTMYECSKIVKP
;
A
#
# COMPACT_ATOMS: atom_id res chain seq x y z
N MET A 1 -11.37 6.76 9.32
CA MET A 1 -10.72 5.45 9.60
C MET A 1 -10.63 4.55 8.37
N ARG A 2 -11.73 4.26 7.66
CA ARG A 2 -11.69 3.43 6.44
C ARG A 2 -10.63 3.89 5.42
N SER A 3 -10.54 5.20 5.12
CA SER A 3 -9.51 5.71 4.18
C SER A 3 -8.06 5.69 4.69
N LEU A 4 -7.78 5.76 6.00
CA LEU A 4 -6.40 5.60 6.48
C LEU A 4 -5.91 4.17 6.33
N LEU A 5 -6.78 3.20 6.62
CA LEU A 5 -6.49 1.79 6.42
C LEU A 5 -6.30 1.47 4.93
N VAL A 6 -7.03 2.16 4.02
CA VAL A 6 -6.78 2.10 2.56
C VAL A 6 -5.33 2.45 2.27
N THR A 7 -4.85 3.61 2.73
CA THR A 7 -3.54 4.13 2.35
C THR A 7 -2.40 3.27 2.91
N VAL A 8 -2.56 2.75 4.14
CA VAL A 8 -1.59 1.83 4.76
C VAL A 8 -1.59 0.46 4.09
N ALA A 9 -2.76 -0.07 3.73
CA ALA A 9 -2.87 -1.35 3.03
C ALA A 9 -2.37 -1.26 1.56
N VAL A 10 -2.48 -0.09 0.94
CA VAL A 10 -2.08 0.15 -0.46
C VAL A 10 -0.57 0.39 -0.61
N ILE A 11 0.07 1.03 0.37
CA ILE A 11 1.54 1.19 0.44
C ILE A 11 2.20 -0.11 0.97
N GLY A 12 1.37 -1.03 1.46
CA GLY A 12 1.62 -2.39 1.93
C GLY A 12 2.13 -3.38 0.89
N PHE A 13 2.84 -2.97 -0.15
CA PHE A 13 3.47 -3.88 -1.11
C PHE A 13 4.92 -3.38 -1.30
N LEU A 14 5.95 -4.18 -1.66
CA LEU A 14 7.26 -3.75 -2.25
C LEU A 14 8.62 -4.04 -1.55
N ALA A 15 9.76 -4.40 -2.26
CA ALA A 15 11.10 -5.05 -1.87
C ALA A 15 11.66 -6.48 -2.33
N VAL A 16 12.97 -6.72 -2.31
CA VAL A 16 13.68 -7.86 -3.01
C VAL A 16 14.22 -8.94 -2.00
N PRO A 17 15.06 -9.96 -2.33
CA PRO A 17 14.83 -11.36 -1.92
C PRO A 17 15.78 -11.90 -0.82
N SER A 18 15.38 -12.96 -0.10
CA SER A 18 16.34 -13.97 0.43
C SER A 18 15.68 -15.31 0.81
N THR A 19 16.40 -16.41 0.54
CA THR A 19 16.18 -17.84 0.87
C THR A 19 14.83 -18.46 0.45
N ALA A 20 14.68 -19.79 0.55
CA ALA A 20 13.59 -20.60 -0.05
C ALA A 20 12.20 -20.28 0.53
N GLN A 21 11.69 -19.09 0.23
CA GLN A 21 10.37 -18.60 0.53
C GLN A 21 9.48 -18.79 -0.70
N THR A 22 8.20 -19.11 -0.48
CA THR A 22 7.20 -19.06 -1.55
C THR A 22 7.17 -17.64 -2.15
N PRO A 23 6.80 -17.48 -3.44
CA PRO A 23 6.65 -16.16 -4.05
C PRO A 23 5.83 -15.18 -3.21
N LYS A 24 4.78 -15.68 -2.55
CA LYS A 24 3.98 -14.93 -1.60
C LYS A 24 4.76 -14.48 -0.36
N ALA A 25 5.44 -15.39 0.33
CA ALA A 25 6.23 -15.02 1.51
C ALA A 25 7.37 -14.04 1.18
N LYS A 26 7.95 -14.18 -0.03
CA LYS A 26 8.88 -13.19 -0.57
C LYS A 26 8.21 -11.84 -0.68
N PHE A 27 7.03 -11.77 -1.30
CA PHE A 27 6.23 -10.56 -1.46
C PHE A 27 5.79 -9.93 -0.12
N ASP A 28 5.42 -10.72 0.88
CA ASP A 28 5.01 -10.23 2.21
C ASP A 28 6.19 -9.63 2.98
N SER A 29 7.32 -10.34 3.02
CA SER A 29 8.57 -9.87 3.63
C SER A 29 9.07 -8.61 2.94
N LYS A 30 8.86 -8.61 1.63
CA LYS A 30 9.20 -7.55 0.72
C LYS A 30 8.57 -6.25 1.23
N VAL A 31 7.24 -6.17 1.29
CA VAL A 31 6.46 -5.03 1.80
C VAL A 31 7.08 -4.34 3.03
N LYS A 32 7.46 -5.15 4.02
CA LYS A 32 8.01 -4.68 5.29
C LYS A 32 9.31 -3.91 5.08
N ALA A 33 10.17 -4.39 4.19
CA ALA A 33 11.47 -3.80 3.89
C ALA A 33 11.38 -2.49 3.09
N LEU A 34 10.23 -2.20 2.47
CA LEU A 34 9.93 -0.86 1.93
C LEU A 34 9.30 0.10 2.95
N GLY A 35 9.48 -0.19 4.23
CA GLY A 35 9.20 0.76 5.28
C GLY A 35 7.81 0.64 5.87
N VAL A 36 6.97 -0.32 5.48
CA VAL A 36 5.67 -0.51 6.16
C VAL A 36 5.93 -0.93 7.61
N THR A 37 5.72 -0.02 8.55
CA THR A 37 5.98 -0.26 9.97
C THR A 37 4.75 -0.78 10.70
N PHE A 38 3.55 -0.40 10.24
CA PHE A 38 2.29 -0.70 10.94
C PHE A 38 1.97 -2.18 11.06
N TYR A 39 2.17 -2.96 9.99
CA TYR A 39 1.87 -4.38 9.95
C TYR A 39 3.14 -5.22 10.08
N THR A 40 3.05 -6.33 10.80
CA THR A 40 4.03 -7.41 10.76
C THR A 40 3.90 -8.18 9.44
N VAL A 41 4.94 -8.95 9.06
CA VAL A 41 4.89 -9.81 7.87
C VAL A 41 3.71 -10.80 7.94
N ALA A 42 3.42 -11.35 9.11
CA ALA A 42 2.28 -12.26 9.30
C ALA A 42 0.91 -11.57 9.08
N GLU A 43 0.77 -10.32 9.51
CA GLU A 43 -0.45 -9.55 9.27
C GLU A 43 -0.58 -9.15 7.80
N ILE A 44 0.53 -8.79 7.14
CA ILE A 44 0.55 -8.57 5.69
C ILE A 44 0.07 -9.84 4.98
N GLY A 45 0.60 -11.01 5.36
CA GLY A 45 0.21 -12.29 4.77
C GLY A 45 -1.29 -12.55 4.85
N LYS A 46 -1.93 -12.25 5.99
CA LYS A 46 -3.39 -12.35 6.16
C LYS A 46 -4.16 -11.39 5.24
N LEU A 47 -3.65 -10.19 5.03
CA LEU A 47 -4.27 -9.22 4.12
C LEU A 47 -4.21 -9.70 2.68
N THR A 48 -3.08 -10.27 2.26
CA THR A 48 -2.93 -10.77 0.88
C THR A 48 -3.76 -12.04 0.65
N ASP A 49 -3.80 -12.96 1.63
CA ASP A 49 -4.69 -14.14 1.59
C ASP A 49 -6.14 -13.73 1.37
N CYS A 50 -6.58 -12.65 2.02
CA CYS A 50 -7.95 -12.17 1.96
C CYS A 50 -8.34 -11.57 0.58
N ILE A 51 -7.37 -11.17 -0.25
CA ILE A 51 -7.60 -10.61 -1.59
C ILE A 51 -7.20 -11.55 -2.74
N ASP A 52 -6.61 -12.71 -2.44
CA ASP A 52 -6.11 -13.66 -3.44
C ASP A 52 -7.18 -14.09 -4.43
N ASP A 53 -8.37 -14.43 -3.93
CA ASP A 53 -9.47 -14.84 -4.80
C ASP A 53 -9.94 -13.70 -5.72
N SER A 54 -9.82 -12.44 -5.31
CA SER A 54 -10.13 -11.30 -6.19
C SER A 54 -9.15 -11.22 -7.36
N PHE A 55 -7.85 -11.40 -7.11
CA PHE A 55 -6.85 -11.47 -8.18
C PHE A 55 -7.05 -12.69 -9.07
N TYR A 56 -7.29 -13.86 -8.48
CA TYR A 56 -7.55 -15.08 -9.25
C TYR A 56 -8.78 -14.94 -10.13
N ASN A 57 -9.85 -14.30 -9.64
CA ASN A 57 -11.08 -14.07 -10.39
C ASN A 57 -11.00 -12.90 -11.36
N LEU A 58 -9.81 -12.30 -11.54
CA LEU A 58 -9.57 -11.16 -12.43
C LEU A 58 -10.48 -9.96 -12.11
N ALA A 59 -10.78 -9.76 -10.83
CA ALA A 59 -11.57 -8.63 -10.36
C ALA A 59 -10.88 -7.32 -10.71
N THR A 60 -11.67 -6.28 -10.95
CA THR A 60 -11.20 -4.93 -11.24
C THR A 60 -10.39 -4.37 -10.06
N MET A 61 -9.54 -3.38 -10.34
CA MET A 61 -8.76 -2.71 -9.30
C MET A 61 -9.65 -2.08 -8.21
N ASP A 62 -10.84 -1.57 -8.58
CA ASP A 62 -11.80 -1.03 -7.61
C ASP A 62 -12.42 -2.10 -6.71
N GLU A 63 -12.71 -3.29 -7.25
CA GLU A 63 -13.18 -4.42 -6.46
C GLU A 63 -12.11 -4.93 -5.50
N ILE A 64 -10.87 -5.08 -5.98
CA ILE A 64 -9.72 -5.46 -5.16
C ILE A 64 -9.50 -4.44 -4.05
N LYS A 65 -9.57 -3.14 -4.36
CA LYS A 65 -9.47 -2.06 -3.38
C LYS A 65 -10.54 -2.20 -2.31
N LYS A 66 -11.82 -2.33 -2.68
CA LYS A 66 -12.92 -2.49 -1.72
C LYS A 66 -12.71 -3.70 -0.82
N LYS A 67 -12.27 -4.82 -1.40
CA LYS A 67 -11.97 -6.04 -0.65
C LYS A 67 -10.79 -5.83 0.30
N ALA A 68 -9.68 -5.26 -0.17
CA ALA A 68 -8.50 -4.96 0.64
C ALA A 68 -8.83 -4.08 1.85
N ILE A 69 -9.73 -3.10 1.69
CA ILE A 69 -10.20 -2.25 2.79
C ILE A 69 -10.97 -3.07 3.82
N SER A 70 -11.91 -3.91 3.38
CA SER A 70 -12.64 -4.81 4.27
C SER A 70 -11.66 -5.71 5.02
N CYS A 71 -10.74 -6.36 4.30
CA CYS A 71 -9.71 -7.23 4.87
C CYS A 71 -8.86 -6.51 5.93
N ALA A 72 -8.46 -5.26 5.66
CA ALA A 72 -7.70 -4.45 6.61
C ALA A 72 -8.53 -4.13 7.86
N LEU A 73 -9.81 -3.79 7.73
CA LEU A 73 -10.68 -3.54 8.87
C LEU A 73 -10.88 -4.81 9.72
N ASP A 74 -11.11 -5.94 9.05
CA ASP A 74 -11.41 -7.22 9.69
C ASP A 74 -10.16 -7.84 10.35
N SER A 75 -8.97 -7.59 9.79
CA SER A 75 -7.70 -8.15 10.27
C SER A 75 -6.94 -7.25 11.24
N THR A 76 -7.35 -5.98 11.38
CA THR A 76 -6.68 -5.04 12.31
C THR A 76 -7.14 -5.31 13.74
N VAL A 77 -6.19 -5.63 14.61
CA VAL A 77 -6.47 -5.82 16.04
C VAL A 77 -6.83 -4.50 16.74
N ALA A 78 -7.64 -4.56 17.81
CA ALA A 78 -8.14 -3.39 18.54
C ALA A 78 -7.04 -2.40 18.98
N SER A 79 -5.87 -2.89 19.40
CA SER A 79 -4.73 -2.04 19.81
C SER A 79 -4.20 -1.17 18.67
N LYS A 80 -4.30 -1.64 17.43
CA LYS A 80 -3.91 -0.89 16.23
C LYS A 80 -4.93 0.15 15.82
N TYR A 81 -6.21 -0.05 16.12
CA TYR A 81 -7.24 0.98 15.96
C TYR A 81 -6.94 2.21 16.82
N LEU A 82 -6.52 2.03 18.07
CA LEU A 82 -6.13 3.15 18.94
C LEU A 82 -4.95 3.93 18.36
N THR A 83 -3.97 3.23 17.79
CA THR A 83 -2.83 3.86 17.11
C THR A 83 -3.29 4.70 15.90
N LEU A 84 -4.21 4.17 15.09
CA LEU A 84 -4.78 4.89 13.95
C LEU A 84 -5.64 6.08 14.37
N MET A 85 -6.41 5.97 15.45
CA MET A 85 -7.19 7.08 15.98
C MET A 85 -6.29 8.19 16.52
N LYS A 86 -5.24 7.85 17.27
CA LYS A 86 -4.25 8.82 17.75
C LYS A 86 -3.54 9.51 16.59
N LEU A 87 -3.17 8.74 15.57
CA LEU A 87 -2.59 9.29 14.35
C LEU A 87 -3.54 10.28 13.67
N LEU A 88 -4.81 9.89 13.48
CA LEU A 88 -5.86 10.73 12.92
C LEU A 88 -5.97 12.06 13.67
N SER A 89 -6.08 12.00 15.00
CA SER A 89 -6.19 13.20 15.83
C SER A 89 -4.95 14.10 15.73
N ASN A 90 -3.75 13.51 15.71
CA ASN A 90 -2.51 14.27 15.57
C ASN A 90 -2.39 14.94 14.19
N MET A 91 -2.72 14.19 13.13
CA MET A 91 -2.73 14.70 11.76
C MET A 91 -3.78 15.81 11.59
N ASP A 92 -5.02 15.60 12.05
CA ASP A 92 -6.08 16.61 11.99
C ASP A 92 -5.70 17.88 12.78
N GLY A 93 -5.08 17.70 13.96
CA GLY A 93 -4.55 18.82 14.74
C GLY A 93 -3.46 19.60 14.00
N CYS A 94 -2.56 18.90 13.32
CA CYS A 94 -1.50 19.51 12.51
C CYS A 94 -2.03 20.22 11.26
N LEU A 95 -3.06 19.67 10.61
CA LEU A 95 -3.68 20.19 9.39
C LEU A 95 -4.68 21.34 9.63
N LYS A 96 -5.08 21.56 10.88
CA LYS A 96 -6.05 22.58 11.29
C LYS A 96 -5.75 23.99 10.74
N PRO A 97 -4.49 24.49 10.68
CA PRO A 97 -4.20 25.82 10.16
C PRO A 97 -4.62 26.04 8.70
N GLU A 98 -4.73 24.98 7.89
CA GLU A 98 -5.17 25.06 6.49
C GLU A 98 -6.64 24.64 6.30
N GLY A 99 -7.41 24.47 7.38
CA GLY A 99 -8.81 23.99 7.30
C GLY A 99 -8.95 22.58 6.74
N GLN A 100 -7.85 21.81 6.75
CA GLN A 100 -7.75 20.47 6.21
C GLN A 100 -7.98 19.41 7.29
N THR A 101 -8.37 18.21 6.84
CA THR A 101 -8.42 17.01 7.66
C THR A 101 -7.61 15.92 6.99
N THR A 102 -7.19 14.93 7.75
CA THR A 102 -6.49 13.74 7.25
C THR A 102 -7.31 13.06 6.16
N MET A 103 -8.64 12.99 6.35
CA MET A 103 -9.53 12.37 5.37
C MET A 103 -9.57 13.17 4.05
N LYS A 104 -9.69 14.51 4.11
CA LYS A 104 -9.63 15.36 2.91
C LYS A 104 -8.27 15.26 2.20
N LEU A 105 -7.19 15.23 2.97
CA LEU A 105 -5.84 15.06 2.43
C LEU A 105 -5.70 13.71 1.72
N LEU A 106 -6.22 12.63 2.31
CA LEU A 106 -6.24 11.32 1.68
C LEU A 106 -7.06 11.32 0.39
N ASP A 107 -8.28 11.88 0.41
CA ASP A 107 -9.13 11.96 -0.79
C ASP A 107 -8.46 12.74 -1.92
N LYS A 108 -7.66 13.76 -1.57
CA LYS A 108 -6.86 14.57 -2.50
C LYS A 108 -5.71 13.80 -3.16
N VAL A 109 -4.97 12.98 -2.41
CA VAL A 109 -3.77 12.28 -2.92
C VAL A 109 -4.07 10.89 -3.51
N THR A 110 -5.15 10.26 -3.04
CA THR A 110 -5.52 8.88 -3.38
C THR A 110 -5.69 8.63 -4.89
N PRO A 111 -6.32 9.52 -5.69
CA PRO A 111 -6.45 9.32 -7.13
C PRO A 111 -5.09 9.20 -7.84
N ALA A 112 -4.15 10.10 -7.55
CA ALA A 112 -2.81 10.08 -8.14
C ALA A 112 -2.02 8.83 -7.70
N ALA A 113 -2.19 8.41 -6.44
CA ALA A 113 -1.63 7.14 -5.98
C ALA A 113 -2.14 5.95 -6.78
N PHE A 114 -3.45 5.89 -7.04
CA PHE A 114 -4.04 4.81 -7.81
C PHE A 114 -3.63 4.83 -9.28
N THR A 115 -3.41 6.00 -9.89
CA THR A 115 -2.86 6.05 -11.25
C THR A 115 -1.49 5.35 -11.34
N VAL A 116 -0.62 5.54 -10.36
CA VAL A 116 0.69 4.85 -10.31
C VAL A 116 0.52 3.34 -10.15
N LEU A 117 -0.41 2.93 -9.27
CA LEU A 117 -0.66 1.53 -8.96
C LEU A 117 -1.44 0.78 -10.04
N GLN A 118 -2.21 1.49 -10.88
CA GLN A 118 -2.93 0.91 -12.01
C GLN A 118 -1.97 0.20 -12.97
N ASN A 119 -0.78 0.75 -13.19
CA ASN A 119 0.24 0.12 -14.03
C ASN A 119 0.72 -1.22 -13.45
N VAL A 120 0.89 -1.28 -12.13
CA VAL A 120 1.24 -2.51 -11.42
C VAL A 120 0.13 -3.53 -11.54
N TYR A 121 -1.11 -3.12 -11.23
CA TYR A 121 -2.29 -3.96 -11.33
C TYR A 121 -2.45 -4.55 -12.75
N ASN A 122 -2.34 -3.71 -13.79
CA ASN A 122 -2.51 -4.13 -15.18
C ASN A 122 -1.51 -5.22 -15.56
N LYS A 123 -0.26 -5.08 -15.12
CA LYS A 123 0.80 -6.07 -15.38
C LYS A 123 0.52 -7.39 -14.67
N VAL A 124 0.20 -7.33 -13.38
CA VAL A 124 -0.08 -8.52 -12.56
C VAL A 124 -1.29 -9.29 -13.07
N ILE A 125 -2.39 -8.59 -13.38
CA ILE A 125 -3.60 -9.23 -13.91
C ILE A 125 -3.36 -9.81 -15.30
N ALA A 126 -2.54 -9.18 -16.15
CA ALA A 126 -2.17 -9.76 -17.44
C ALA A 126 -1.40 -11.09 -17.27
N ASP A 127 -0.46 -11.15 -16.33
CA ASP A 127 0.31 -12.37 -16.05
C ASP A 127 -0.58 -13.48 -15.47
N ILE A 128 -1.46 -13.15 -14.51
CA ILE A 128 -2.44 -14.09 -13.94
C ILE A 128 -3.39 -14.60 -15.02
N LYS A 129 -3.93 -13.72 -15.85
CA LYS A 129 -4.82 -14.09 -16.96
C LYS A 129 -4.14 -15.01 -17.95
N THR A 130 -2.89 -14.72 -18.31
CA THR A 130 -2.08 -15.57 -19.20
C THR A 130 -1.86 -16.96 -18.60
N ALA A 131 -1.48 -17.03 -17.32
CA ALA A 131 -1.29 -18.28 -16.60
C ALA A 131 -2.56 -19.13 -16.54
N LYS A 132 -3.71 -18.50 -16.24
CA LYS A 132 -5.03 -19.17 -16.23
C LYS A 132 -5.41 -19.70 -17.61
N ASN A 133 -5.23 -18.90 -18.65
CA ASN A 133 -5.54 -19.30 -20.03
C ASN A 133 -4.65 -20.45 -20.52
N ALA A 134 -3.44 -20.57 -19.96
CA ALA A 134 -2.54 -21.70 -20.21
C ALA A 134 -2.92 -22.98 -19.42
N GLY A 135 -4.03 -22.97 -18.67
CA GLY A 135 -4.50 -24.14 -17.92
C GLY A 135 -3.68 -24.47 -16.67
N LYS A 136 -2.87 -23.52 -16.17
CA LYS A 136 -2.05 -23.74 -14.96
C LYS A 136 -2.92 -23.94 -13.73
N ALA A 137 -2.44 -24.75 -12.79
CA ALA A 137 -3.11 -24.97 -11.52
C ALA A 137 -3.19 -23.68 -10.69
N LYS A 138 -4.23 -23.54 -9.86
CA LYS A 138 -4.47 -22.31 -9.06
C LYS A 138 -3.24 -21.88 -8.23
N ALA A 139 -2.55 -22.83 -7.60
CA ALA A 139 -1.33 -22.55 -6.83
C ALA A 139 -0.21 -21.95 -7.70
N GLU A 140 -0.01 -22.48 -8.91
CA GLU A 140 1.00 -21.98 -9.84
C GLU A 140 0.63 -20.60 -10.40
N VAL A 141 -0.66 -20.35 -10.64
CA VAL A 141 -1.16 -19.02 -11.02
C VAL A 141 -0.87 -18.00 -9.93
N PHE A 142 -1.05 -18.36 -8.65
CA PHE A 142 -0.68 -17.49 -7.53
C PHE A 142 0.83 -17.26 -7.45
N ASP A 143 1.64 -18.30 -7.61
CA ASP A 143 3.10 -18.16 -7.60
C ASP A 143 3.58 -17.18 -8.69
N ILE A 144 2.99 -17.24 -9.89
CA ILE A 144 3.24 -16.29 -10.97
C ILE A 144 2.77 -14.89 -10.58
N GLY A 145 1.54 -14.76 -10.07
CA GLY A 145 0.97 -13.49 -9.65
C GLY A 145 1.83 -12.78 -8.60
N TYR A 146 2.22 -13.49 -7.54
CA TYR A 146 3.08 -12.97 -6.48
C TYR A 146 4.51 -12.69 -6.95
N THR A 147 5.05 -13.48 -7.89
CA THR A 147 6.34 -13.18 -8.52
C THR A 147 6.27 -11.90 -9.35
N SER A 148 5.22 -11.74 -10.15
CA SER A 148 4.99 -10.53 -10.96
C SER A 148 4.80 -9.30 -10.09
N MET A 149 3.93 -9.42 -9.08
CA MET A 149 3.72 -8.41 -8.05
C MET A 149 5.06 -8.04 -7.47
N ALA A 150 5.83 -8.98 -6.92
CA ALA A 150 7.16 -8.71 -6.41
C ALA A 150 8.07 -8.02 -7.45
N GLY A 151 8.04 -8.36 -8.73
CA GLY A 151 8.84 -7.67 -9.75
C GLY A 151 8.53 -6.17 -9.89
N GLN A 152 7.27 -5.77 -9.82
CA GLN A 152 6.83 -4.38 -10.04
C GLN A 152 7.08 -3.45 -8.85
N VAL A 153 7.20 -4.08 -7.71
CA VAL A 153 6.94 -3.49 -6.42
C VAL A 153 8.37 -3.17 -5.89
N THR A 154 8.88 -1.98 -6.22
CA THR A 154 10.28 -1.57 -6.03
C THR A 154 10.45 -0.15 -5.45
N LYS A 155 11.63 0.16 -4.91
CA LYS A 155 11.94 1.53 -4.44
C LYS A 155 11.63 2.62 -5.51
N PRO A 156 11.99 2.45 -6.80
CA PRO A 156 11.58 3.37 -7.85
C PRO A 156 10.06 3.58 -7.99
N LEU A 157 9.24 2.55 -7.74
CA LEU A 157 7.78 2.72 -7.73
C LEU A 157 7.34 3.62 -6.58
N MET A 158 7.91 3.47 -5.38
CA MET A 158 7.62 4.35 -4.24
C MET A 158 8.09 5.79 -4.49
N GLU A 159 9.24 5.98 -5.13
CA GLU A 159 9.70 7.31 -5.54
C GLU A 159 8.75 7.92 -6.58
N ASN A 160 8.30 7.13 -7.57
CA ASN A 160 7.32 7.59 -8.56
C ASN A 160 5.97 7.94 -7.90
N LEU A 161 5.50 7.11 -6.98
CA LEU A 161 4.31 7.40 -6.17
C LEU A 161 4.49 8.75 -5.48
N CYS A 162 5.57 8.91 -4.73
CA CYS A 162 5.80 10.08 -3.91
C CYS A 162 5.98 11.36 -4.75
N THR A 163 6.71 11.29 -5.87
CA THR A 163 6.87 12.42 -6.81
C THR A 163 5.55 12.82 -7.48
N LYS A 164 4.56 11.92 -7.58
CA LYS A 164 3.20 12.26 -8.02
C LYS A 164 2.35 12.87 -6.90
N LEU A 165 2.60 12.51 -5.63
CA LEU A 165 1.83 13.01 -4.49
C LEU A 165 2.30 14.39 -3.99
N VAL A 166 3.62 14.58 -3.89
CA VAL A 166 4.23 15.79 -3.31
C VAL A 166 3.78 17.10 -4.01
N PRO A 167 3.61 17.16 -5.34
CA PRO A 167 3.10 18.36 -6.01
C PRO A 167 1.66 18.72 -5.62
N LEU A 168 0.84 17.75 -5.24
CA LEU A 168 -0.57 17.97 -4.91
C LEU A 168 -0.74 18.60 -3.53
N ILE A 169 0.13 18.26 -2.59
CA ILE A 169 0.01 18.66 -1.19
C ILE A 169 0.71 19.99 -0.90
N THR A 170 0.30 20.69 0.16
CA THR A 170 0.97 21.90 0.64
C THR A 170 2.23 21.56 1.45
N LYS A 171 3.03 22.57 1.81
CA LYS A 171 4.18 22.40 2.70
C LYS A 171 3.76 21.91 4.08
N LEU A 172 2.67 22.47 4.62
CA LEU A 172 2.14 22.07 5.92
C LEU A 172 1.60 20.64 5.87
N GLU A 173 0.81 20.29 4.85
CA GLU A 173 0.32 18.92 4.64
C GLU A 173 1.46 17.90 4.59
N TRP A 174 2.55 18.23 3.87
CA TRP A 174 3.71 17.35 3.77
C TRP A 174 4.47 17.18 5.08
N ASN A 175 4.71 18.28 5.80
CA ASN A 175 5.39 18.25 7.09
C ASN A 175 4.57 17.49 8.14
N CYS A 176 3.25 17.68 8.18
CA CYS A 176 2.35 16.91 9.03
C CYS A 176 2.45 15.41 8.73
N PHE A 177 2.40 15.05 7.45
CA PHE A 177 2.55 13.66 7.03
C PHE A 177 3.87 13.06 7.48
N LEU A 178 5.02 13.69 7.19
CA LEU A 178 6.34 13.18 7.58
C LEU A 178 6.52 13.06 9.10
N THR A 179 5.91 13.97 9.86
CA THR A 179 6.00 13.99 11.32
C THR A 179 5.22 12.85 11.96
N HIS A 180 3.99 12.60 11.47
CA HIS A 180 3.06 11.71 12.15
C HIS A 180 2.93 10.32 11.52
N SER A 181 3.28 10.12 10.23
CA SER A 181 3.07 8.85 9.53
C SER A 181 4.12 7.76 9.78
N LYS A 182 5.19 8.04 10.55
CA LYS A 182 6.30 7.09 10.79
C LYS A 182 5.86 5.75 11.41
N SER A 183 4.80 5.78 12.24
CA SER A 183 4.22 4.57 12.82
C SER A 183 3.44 3.71 11.81
N LEU A 184 3.19 4.27 10.63
CA LEU A 184 2.56 3.57 9.52
C LEU A 184 3.58 3.07 8.52
N ILE A 185 4.37 4.01 8.00
CA ILE A 185 5.35 3.79 6.94
C ILE A 185 6.55 4.68 7.24
N ASP A 186 7.73 4.09 7.21
CA ASP A 186 9.00 4.79 7.25
C ASP A 186 9.37 5.29 5.85
N PHE A 187 9.16 6.59 5.65
CA PHE A 187 9.51 7.25 4.40
C PHE A 187 10.97 7.69 4.32
N THR A 188 11.77 7.55 5.40
CA THR A 188 13.15 8.08 5.45
C THR A 188 14.09 7.46 4.42
N MET A 189 13.76 6.26 3.94
CA MET A 189 14.51 5.58 2.89
C MET A 189 14.27 6.13 1.48
N TYR A 190 13.27 7.01 1.29
CA TYR A 190 12.92 7.59 -0.02
C TYR A 190 13.40 9.03 -0.14
N GLU A 191 13.92 9.39 -1.31
CA GLU A 191 14.40 10.74 -1.62
C GLU A 191 13.29 11.77 -1.52
N CYS A 192 12.05 11.37 -1.83
CA CYS A 192 10.93 12.26 -1.72
C CYS A 192 10.69 12.79 -0.28
N SER A 193 11.05 12.02 0.75
CA SER A 193 10.95 12.45 2.16
C SER A 193 11.83 13.66 2.50
N LYS A 194 12.81 13.95 1.64
CA LYS A 194 13.73 15.08 1.76
C LYS A 194 13.25 16.31 0.99
N ILE A 195 12.13 16.24 0.27
CA ILE A 195 11.60 17.39 -0.46
C ILE A 195 11.13 18.44 0.55
N VAL A 196 11.85 19.56 0.58
CA VAL A 196 11.45 20.76 1.31
C VAL A 196 10.63 21.62 0.36
N LYS A 197 9.32 21.70 0.59
CA LYS A 197 8.47 22.61 -0.19
C LYS A 197 8.75 24.05 0.26
N PRO A 198 8.91 25.02 -0.67
CA PRO A 198 9.07 26.42 -0.34
C PRO A 198 7.86 26.92 0.47
#